data_AF-X0TKK1-F1
#
_entry.id   AF-X0TKK1-F1
#
_cell.length_a   1.000
_cell.length_b   1.000
_cell.length_c   1.000
_cell.angle_alpha   90.00
_cell.angle_beta   90.00
_cell.angle_gamma   90.00
#
_symmetry.space_group_name_H-M   'P 1'
#
loop_
_entity.id
_entity.type
_entity.pdbx_description
1 polymer ?
#
loop_
_entity_poly.entity_id
_entity_poly.type
_entity_poly.pdbx_seq_one_letter_code
_entity_poly.pdbx_strand_id
1 'polypeptide(L)'
;MKYKEYVRKTGSVRYNFTDIALKWVLVVSFGYLGFKNARFGKIEAHQTVCAFAREFLMRSAEVAEEHGCKIIHGIVDSIWLKDTKNRPPEEFEKVTKEVAEEITKSVGIPMSWDGRYNVIVFLPSRAEPDIPALSHYWGIKSNG
;
A
#
# COMPACT_ATOMS: atom_id res chain seq x y z
N MET A 1 9.25 -9.31 9.16
CA MET A 1 9.10 -9.42 10.63
C MET A 1 9.41 -10.86 11.04
N LYS A 2 10.29 -11.07 12.03
CA LYS A 2 10.79 -12.40 12.44
C LYS A 2 9.67 -13.39 12.80
N TYR A 3 8.57 -12.91 13.38
CA TYR A 3 7.42 -13.73 13.76
C TYR A 3 6.60 -14.24 12.57
N LYS A 4 6.39 -13.46 11.50
CA LYS A 4 5.81 -13.98 10.24
C LYS A 4 6.56 -15.19 9.69
N GLU A 5 7.89 -15.19 9.80
CA GLU A 5 8.72 -16.32 9.35
C GLU A 5 8.51 -17.56 10.23
N TYR A 6 8.43 -17.38 11.56
CA TYR A 6 8.11 -18.47 12.48
C TYR A 6 6.70 -19.02 12.28
N VAL A 7 5.71 -18.17 11.99
CA VAL A 7 4.35 -18.61 11.64
C VAL A 7 4.39 -19.51 10.42
N ARG A 8 5.06 -19.09 9.35
CA ARG A 8 5.21 -19.89 8.11
C ARG A 8 5.93 -21.22 8.35
N LYS A 9 6.96 -21.25 9.20
CA LYS A 9 7.75 -22.48 9.47
C LYS A 9 7.07 -23.47 10.40
N THR A 10 6.30 -22.99 11.39
CA THR A 10 5.81 -23.85 12.48
C THR A 10 4.31 -24.09 12.47
N GLY A 11 3.52 -23.23 11.80
CA GLY A 11 2.05 -23.26 11.91
C GLY A 11 1.52 -23.00 13.33
N SER A 12 2.37 -22.57 14.27
CA SER A 12 1.99 -22.42 15.67
C SER A 12 1.04 -21.25 15.88
N VAL A 13 -0.09 -21.55 16.52
CA VAL A 13 -1.09 -20.58 16.95
C VAL A 13 -0.49 -19.48 17.83
N ARG A 14 0.48 -19.81 18.69
CA ARG A 14 1.16 -18.84 19.57
C ARG A 14 1.92 -17.77 18.78
N TYR A 15 2.68 -18.18 17.76
CA TYR A 15 3.42 -17.23 16.93
C TYR A 15 2.48 -16.39 16.07
N ASN A 16 1.35 -16.95 15.64
CA ASN A 16 0.35 -16.21 14.89
C ASN A 16 -0.26 -15.09 15.74
N PHE A 17 -0.68 -15.39 16.97
CA PHE A 17 -1.18 -14.37 17.89
C PHE A 17 -0.14 -13.31 18.24
N THR A 18 1.14 -13.71 18.37
CA THR A 18 2.22 -12.76 18.64
C THR A 18 2.45 -11.81 17.45
N ASP A 19 2.44 -12.32 16.21
CA ASP A 19 2.56 -11.49 15.00
C ASP A 19 1.40 -10.50 14.89
N ILE A 20 0.16 -10.96 15.14
CA ILE A 20 -1.04 -10.13 15.15
C ILE A 20 -0.94 -9.04 16.22
N ALA A 21 -0.54 -9.40 17.45
CA ALA A 21 -0.40 -8.44 18.54
C ALA A 21 0.66 -7.37 18.22
N LEU A 22 1.82 -7.76 17.68
CA LEU A 22 2.86 -6.83 17.28
C LEU A 22 2.40 -5.90 16.15
N LYS A 23 1.67 -6.43 15.15
CA LYS A 23 1.05 -5.60 14.11
C LYS A 23 0.12 -4.55 14.73
N TRP A 24 -0.75 -4.95 15.65
CA TRP A 24 -1.68 -4.03 16.29
C TRP A 24 -0.97 -2.95 17.11
N VAL A 25 0.04 -3.31 17.91
CA VAL A 25 0.85 -2.35 18.67
C VAL A 25 1.45 -1.29 17.75
N LEU A 26 1.97 -1.67 16.58
CA LEU A 26 2.52 -0.74 15.60
C LEU A 26 1.43 0.19 15.01
N VAL A 27 0.28 -0.37 14.63
CA VAL A 27 -0.86 0.40 14.08
C VAL A 27 -1.37 1.43 15.09
N VAL A 28 -1.56 1.04 16.36
CA VAL A 28 -2.05 1.97 17.40
C VAL A 28 -0.99 2.98 17.80
N SER A 29 0.31 2.63 17.74
CA SER A 29 1.40 3.56 18.05
C SER A 29 1.40 4.77 17.12
N PHE A 30 1.10 4.58 15.83
CA PHE A 30 0.97 5.69 14.89
C PHE A 30 -0.19 6.64 15.26
N GLY A 31 -1.37 6.10 15.59
CA GLY A 31 -2.51 6.91 16.05
C GLY A 31 -2.24 7.60 17.40
N TYR A 32 -1.49 6.94 18.28
CA TYR A 32 -1.08 7.47 19.57
C TYR A 32 -0.24 8.75 19.45
N LEU A 33 0.60 8.88 18.41
CA LEU A 33 1.40 10.09 18.17
C LEU A 33 0.53 11.35 17.98
N GLY A 34 -0.64 11.22 17.37
CA GLY A 34 -1.57 12.34 17.11
C GLY A 34 -2.63 12.54 18.18
N PHE A 35 -2.71 11.68 19.20
CA PHE A 35 -3.77 11.74 20.19
C PHE A 35 -3.49 12.80 21.26
N LYS A 36 -4.42 13.74 21.43
CA LYS A 36 -4.26 14.91 22.32
C LYS A 36 -3.90 14.57 23.77
N ASN A 37 -4.40 13.46 24.30
CA ASN A 37 -4.16 13.04 25.69
C ASN A 37 -3.10 11.94 25.82
N ALA A 38 -2.35 11.65 24.75
CA ALA A 38 -1.27 10.67 24.81
C ALA A 38 -0.10 11.23 25.62
N ARG A 39 0.31 10.48 26.65
CA ARG A 39 1.44 10.85 27.52
C ARG A 39 2.76 10.99 26.76
N PHE A 40 2.95 10.20 25.70
CA PHE A 40 4.12 10.26 24.82
C PHE A 40 3.74 10.61 23.37
N GLY A 41 2.59 11.25 23.16
CA GLY A 41 2.17 11.73 21.86
C GLY A 41 3.02 12.91 21.40
N LYS A 42 3.29 13.00 20.10
CA LYS A 42 3.98 14.13 19.49
C LYS A 42 3.37 14.41 18.13
N ILE A 43 2.62 15.51 18.03
CA ILE A 43 1.86 15.84 16.81
C ILE A 43 2.79 16.07 15.61
N GLU A 44 3.98 16.63 15.85
CA GLU A 44 4.99 16.84 14.81
C GLU A 44 5.52 15.51 14.29
N ALA A 45 5.66 14.49 15.15
CA ALA A 45 6.06 13.15 14.72
C ALA A 45 4.96 12.51 13.86
N HIS A 46 3.69 12.64 14.26
CA HIS A 46 2.56 12.18 13.45
C HIS A 46 2.53 12.86 12.07
N GLN A 47 2.69 14.18 12.02
CA GLN A 47 2.74 14.95 10.78
C GLN A 47 3.94 14.56 9.90
N THR A 48 5.10 14.29 10.52
CA THR A 48 6.32 13.86 9.81
C THR A 48 6.11 12.51 9.14
N VAL A 49 5.52 11.53 9.84
CA VAL A 49 5.19 10.22 9.25
C VAL A 49 4.21 10.39 8.09
N CYS A 50 3.19 11.22 8.23
CA CYS A 50 2.26 11.53 7.15
C CYS A 50 2.92 12.24 5.95
N ALA A 51 3.91 13.09 6.19
CA ALA A 51 4.66 13.76 5.14
C ALA A 51 5.50 12.76 4.34
N PHE A 52 6.25 11.88 5.01
CA PHE A 52 7.00 10.82 4.35
C PHE A 52 6.09 9.87 3.57
N ALA A 53 4.94 9.48 4.13
CA ALA A 53 3.99 8.63 3.41
C ALA A 53 3.53 9.28 2.09
N ARG A 54 3.25 10.59 2.09
CA ARG A 54 2.90 11.33 0.86
C ARG A 54 4.06 11.41 -0.12
N GLU A 55 5.27 11.70 0.37
CA GLU A 55 6.47 11.75 -0.47
C GLU A 55 6.74 10.40 -1.15
N PHE A 56 6.59 9.29 -0.42
CA PHE A 56 6.75 7.95 -0.98
C PHE A 56 5.69 7.62 -2.04
N LEU A 57 4.43 8.02 -1.83
CA LEU A 57 3.39 7.88 -2.84
C LEU A 57 3.70 8.69 -4.10
N MET A 58 4.16 9.93 -3.95
CA MET A 58 4.55 10.78 -5.09
C MET A 58 5.72 10.17 -5.86
N ARG A 59 6.77 9.71 -5.16
CA ARG A 59 7.90 9.05 -5.81
C ARG A 59 7.48 7.75 -6.51
N SER A 60 6.57 7.01 -5.90
CA SER A 60 6.01 5.79 -6.49
C SER A 60 5.22 6.09 -7.78
N ALA A 61 4.49 7.20 -7.80
CA ALA A 61 3.78 7.66 -8.98
C ALA A 61 4.74 8.03 -10.12
N GLU A 62 5.80 8.80 -9.84
CA GLU A 62 6.82 9.17 -10.83
C GLU A 62 7.46 7.93 -11.48
N VAL A 63 7.91 6.96 -10.66
CA VAL A 63 8.51 5.72 -11.17
C VAL A 63 7.52 4.95 -12.04
N ALA A 64 6.24 4.87 -11.64
CA ALA A 64 5.23 4.19 -12.43
C ALA A 64 4.99 4.88 -13.79
N GLU A 65 4.94 6.21 -13.82
CA GLU A 65 4.76 7.00 -15.05
C GLU A 65 5.93 6.84 -16.02
N GLU A 66 7.17 6.85 -15.53
CA GLU A 66 8.38 6.60 -16.32
C GLU A 66 8.34 5.22 -17.03
N HIS A 67 7.72 4.23 -16.39
CA HIS A 67 7.53 2.89 -16.95
C HIS A 67 6.36 2.76 -17.94
N GLY A 68 5.65 3.86 -18.21
CA GLY A 68 4.44 3.88 -19.04
C GLY A 68 3.23 3.27 -18.33
N CYS A 69 3.13 3.48 -17.02
CA CYS A 69 1.92 3.17 -16.26
C CYS A 69 1.19 4.47 -15.91
N LYS A 70 -0.14 4.42 -15.95
CA LYS A 70 -1.00 5.46 -15.40
C LYS A 70 -1.50 5.01 -14.03
N ILE A 71 -1.37 5.85 -13.01
CA ILE A 71 -2.00 5.61 -11.72
C ILE A 71 -3.51 5.84 -11.85
N ILE A 72 -4.31 4.83 -11.57
CA ILE A 72 -5.79 4.92 -11.60
C ILE A 72 -6.38 5.20 -10.23
N HIS A 73 -5.68 4.82 -9.16
CA HIS A 73 -6.08 5.07 -7.78
C HIS A 73 -4.87 4.91 -6.85
N GLY A 74 -4.92 5.58 -5.70
CA GLY A 74 -3.90 5.45 -4.66
C GLY A 74 -4.52 5.67 -3.28
N ILE A 75 -4.16 4.82 -2.31
CA ILE A 75 -4.66 4.87 -0.95
C ILE A 75 -3.50 4.58 -0.01
N VAL A 76 -3.09 5.58 0.79
CA VAL A 76 -2.14 5.48 1.91
C VAL A 76 -0.82 4.75 1.60
N ASP A 77 -0.84 3.43 1.45
CA ASP A 77 0.29 2.53 1.21
C ASP A 77 0.21 1.75 -0.12
N SER A 78 -0.82 1.98 -0.94
CA SER A 78 -1.13 1.17 -2.11
C SER A 78 -1.46 2.04 -3.32
N ILE A 79 -1.01 1.62 -4.52
CA ILE A 79 -1.34 2.26 -5.79
C ILE A 79 -1.81 1.22 -6.82
N TRP A 80 -2.75 1.63 -7.68
CA TRP A 80 -3.25 0.82 -8.78
C TRP A 80 -2.78 1.40 -10.09
N LEU A 81 -2.24 0.54 -10.95
CA LEU A 81 -1.63 0.91 -12.21
C LEU A 81 -2.43 0.37 -13.39
N LYS A 82 -2.51 1.17 -14.45
CA LYS A 82 -3.03 0.78 -15.76
C LYS A 82 -1.97 1.03 -16.82
N ASP A 83 -1.77 0.07 -17.71
CA ASP A 83 -0.81 0.25 -18.79
C ASP A 83 -1.27 1.33 -19.77
N THR A 84 -0.32 2.14 -20.26
CA THR A 84 -0.58 3.14 -21.31
C THR A 84 -0.07 2.70 -22.68
N LYS A 85 0.74 1.64 -22.75
CA LYS A 85 1.35 1.15 -24.00
C LYS A 85 0.59 -0.01 -24.65
N ASN A 86 -0.57 -0.41 -24.12
CA ASN A 86 -1.38 -1.55 -24.57
C ASN A 86 -0.58 -2.87 -24.69
N ARG A 87 0.36 -3.09 -23.78
CA ARG A 87 1.15 -4.30 -23.64
C ARG A 87 0.27 -5.50 -23.31
N PRO A 88 0.68 -6.71 -23.73
CA PRO A 88 0.00 -7.92 -23.32
C PRO A 88 0.07 -8.09 -21.78
N PRO A 89 -0.95 -8.72 -21.16
CA PRO A 89 -1.03 -8.89 -19.72
C PRO A 89 0.23 -9.42 -19.03
N GLU A 90 0.88 -10.43 -19.62
CA GLU A 90 2.06 -11.08 -19.06
C GLU A 90 3.27 -10.14 -19.04
N GLU A 91 3.40 -9.28 -20.05
CA GLU A 91 4.44 -8.27 -20.12
C GLU A 91 4.18 -7.16 -19.10
N PHE A 92 2.93 -6.71 -18.99
CA PHE A 92 2.56 -5.70 -18.00
C PHE A 92 2.77 -6.19 -16.55
N GLU A 93 2.57 -7.48 -16.30
CA GLU A 93 2.91 -8.08 -15.00
C GLU A 93 4.41 -8.01 -14.69
N LYS A 94 5.29 -8.22 -15.68
CA LYS A 94 6.75 -8.05 -15.48
C LYS A 94 7.10 -6.60 -15.17
N VAL A 95 6.56 -5.67 -15.97
CA VAL A 95 6.78 -4.23 -15.79
C VAL A 95 6.33 -3.77 -14.40
N THR A 96 5.16 -4.21 -13.92
CA THR A 96 4.67 -3.81 -12.60
C THR A 96 5.48 -4.41 -11.44
N LYS A 97 6.11 -5.56 -11.63
CA LYS A 97 7.08 -6.11 -10.66
C LYS A 97 8.38 -5.31 -10.65
N GLU A 98 8.90 -4.94 -11.83
CA GLU A 98 10.07 -4.06 -11.97
C GLU A 98 9.83 -2.70 -11.30
N VAL A 99 8.66 -2.10 -11.54
CA VAL A 99 8.23 -0.85 -10.87
C VAL A 99 8.24 -1.02 -9.35
N ALA A 100 7.69 -2.12 -8.81
CA ALA A 100 7.70 -2.35 -7.37
C ALA A 100 9.12 -2.48 -6.79
N GLU A 101 10.03 -3.13 -7.52
CA GLU A 101 11.44 -3.24 -7.13
C GLU A 101 12.16 -1.89 -7.17
N GLU A 102 11.91 -1.07 -8.19
CA GLU A 102 12.50 0.26 -8.31
C GLU A 102 11.98 1.22 -7.26
N ILE A 103 10.68 1.21 -6.99
CA ILE A 103 10.09 1.95 -5.87
C ILE A 103 10.79 1.54 -4.58
N THR A 104 10.92 0.23 -4.33
CA THR A 104 11.60 -0.30 -3.13
C THR A 104 13.02 0.24 -2.98
N LYS A 105 13.79 0.30 -4.08
CA LYS A 105 15.15 0.85 -4.08
C LYS A 105 15.18 2.34 -3.84
N SER A 106 14.23 3.09 -4.42
CA SER A 106 14.19 4.56 -4.33
C SER A 106 13.75 5.07 -2.96
N VAL A 107 12.74 4.44 -2.33
CA VAL A 107 12.20 4.88 -1.04
C VAL A 107 12.77 4.09 0.16
N GLY A 108 13.45 2.97 -0.10
CA GLY A 108 14.02 2.11 0.94
C GLY A 108 12.99 1.27 1.72
N ILE A 109 11.74 1.20 1.26
CA ILE A 109 10.66 0.43 1.88
C ILE A 109 10.24 -0.69 0.93
N PRO A 110 10.20 -1.96 1.40
CA PRO A 110 9.77 -3.09 0.58
C PRO A 110 8.33 -2.93 0.07
N MET A 111 8.17 -2.84 -1.25
CA MET A 111 6.88 -2.89 -1.92
C MET A 111 6.50 -4.33 -2.25
N SER A 112 5.23 -4.67 -2.06
CA SER A 112 4.67 -5.96 -2.45
C SER A 112 3.79 -5.82 -3.67
N TRP A 113 4.00 -6.68 -4.66
CA TRP A 113 3.08 -6.83 -5.79
C TRP A 113 1.93 -7.78 -5.40
N ASP A 114 0.69 -7.27 -5.37
CA ASP A 114 -0.49 -7.99 -4.83
C ASP A 114 -1.38 -8.66 -5.90
N GLY A 115 -0.96 -8.60 -7.17
CA GLY A 115 -1.66 -9.24 -8.27
C GLY A 115 -2.30 -8.28 -9.26
N ARG A 116 -2.99 -8.86 -10.24
CA ARG A 116 -3.68 -8.16 -11.32
C ARG A 116 -5.19 -8.25 -11.14
N TYR A 117 -5.87 -7.16 -11.45
CA TYR A 117 -7.33 -7.12 -11.56
C TYR A 117 -7.74 -7.26 -13.01
N ASN A 118 -8.69 -8.15 -13.29
CA ASN A 118 -9.38 -8.21 -14.59
C ASN A 118 -10.34 -7.03 -14.72
N VAL A 119 -11.02 -6.71 -13.62
CA VAL A 119 -11.94 -5.58 -13.48
C VAL A 119 -11.76 -4.99 -12.09
N ILE A 120 -11.69 -3.67 -12.00
CA ILE A 120 -11.74 -2.93 -10.74
C ILE A 120 -12.55 -1.66 -10.93
N VAL A 121 -13.37 -1.32 -9.95
CA VAL A 121 -14.23 -0.14 -9.95
C VAL A 121 -14.04 0.60 -8.63
N PHE A 122 -13.61 1.86 -8.73
CA PHE A 122 -13.51 2.77 -7.60
C PHE A 122 -14.81 3.56 -7.49
N LEU A 123 -15.45 3.51 -6.32
CA LEU A 123 -16.76 4.11 -6.11
C LEU A 123 -16.62 5.60 -5.76
N PRO A 124 -17.53 6.47 -6.22
CA PRO A 124 -17.51 7.89 -5.89
C PRO A 124 -17.71 8.12 -4.39
N SER A 125 -17.12 9.18 -3.86
CA SER A 125 -17.32 9.60 -2.48
C SER A 125 -18.73 10.11 -2.27
N ARG A 126 -19.31 9.81 -1.10
CA ARG A 126 -20.61 10.38 -0.68
C ARG A 126 -20.57 11.90 -0.55
N ALA A 127 -19.38 12.47 -0.27
CA ALA A 127 -19.21 13.91 -0.10
C ALA A 127 -18.90 14.62 -1.42
N GLU A 128 -18.16 13.98 -2.33
CA GLU A 128 -17.79 14.53 -3.63
C GLU A 128 -17.90 13.45 -4.72
N PRO A 129 -18.94 13.49 -5.57
CA PRO A 129 -19.18 12.46 -6.59
C PRO A 129 -18.04 12.30 -7.60
N ASP A 130 -17.27 13.36 -7.83
CA ASP A 130 -16.17 13.37 -8.80
C ASP A 130 -14.85 12.80 -8.22
N ILE A 131 -14.79 12.54 -6.91
CA ILE A 131 -13.61 11.97 -6.24
C ILE A 131 -13.96 10.57 -5.73
N PRO A 132 -13.23 9.51 -6.14
CA PRO A 132 -13.43 8.19 -5.59
C PRO A 132 -13.22 8.18 -4.07
N ALA A 133 -14.12 7.54 -3.33
CA ALA A 133 -13.89 7.29 -1.92
C ALA A 133 -12.64 6.41 -1.79
N LEU A 134 -11.62 6.93 -1.09
CA LEU A 134 -10.32 6.30 -0.98
C LEU A 134 -10.45 4.80 -0.68
N SER A 135 -11.24 4.41 0.32
CA SER A 135 -11.34 3.01 0.77
C SER A 135 -12.46 2.17 0.14
N HIS A 136 -13.23 2.68 -0.85
CA HIS A 136 -14.37 1.95 -1.40
C HIS A 136 -14.15 1.59 -2.87
N TYR A 137 -13.83 0.33 -3.12
CA TYR A 137 -13.71 -0.24 -4.44
C TYR A 137 -14.08 -1.72 -4.42
N TRP A 138 -14.43 -2.27 -5.58
CA TRP A 138 -14.61 -3.69 -5.77
C TRP A 138 -13.97 -4.11 -7.08
N GLY A 139 -13.56 -5.37 -7.18
CA GLY A 139 -12.92 -5.88 -8.38
C GLY A 139 -12.76 -7.38 -8.35
N ILE A 140 -12.49 -7.94 -9.53
CA ILE A 140 -12.26 -9.37 -9.75
C ILE A 140 -10.78 -9.53 -10.08
N LYS A 141 -10.03 -10.23 -9.23
CA LYS A 141 -8.62 -10.54 -9.51
C LYS A 141 -8.51 -11.60 -10.59
N SER A 142 -7.37 -11.64 -11.28
CA SER A 142 -7.13 -12.62 -12.34
C SER A 142 -7.11 -14.07 -11.85
N ASN A 143 -6.91 -14.31 -10.55
CA ASN A 143 -6.86 -15.63 -9.94
C ASN A 143 -8.18 -16.09 -9.30
N GLY A 144 -9.29 -15.40 -9.57
CA GLY A 144 -10.60 -15.64 -8.94
C GLY A 144 -10.69 -15.04 -7.54
#